data_AF-A0A1L5F8W5-F1
#
_entry.id   AF-A0A1L5F8W5-F1
#
_cell.length_a   1.000
_cell.length_b   1.000
_cell.length_c   1.000
_cell.angle_alpha   90.00
_cell.angle_beta   90.00
_cell.angle_gamma   90.00
#
_symmetry.space_group_name_H-M   'P 1'
#
loop_
_entity.id
_entity.type
_entity.pdbx_description
1 polymer ?
#
loop_
_entity_poly.entity_id
_entity_poly.type
_entity_poly.pdbx_seq_one_letter_code
_entity_poly.pdbx_strand_id
1 'polypeptide(L)'
;MSAVKEKMNTGIFNRASLRYIRDGFRIGQGVRIKRRDGRGRDRYFKGVVIARTNYFITVRNKAKCRESFSYVDFLTRDVEVVS
;
A
#
# COMPACT_ATOMS: atom_id res chain seq x y z
N MET A 1 -23.18 -22.73 -7.19
CA MET A 1 -22.37 -21.49 -7.10
C MET A 1 -21.12 -21.75 -6.26
N SER A 2 -20.25 -22.66 -6.68
CA SER A 2 -19.13 -23.12 -5.86
C SER A 2 -17.91 -23.44 -6.74
N ALA A 3 -16.71 -23.26 -6.16
CA ALA A 3 -15.36 -23.50 -6.68
C ALA A 3 -14.66 -22.40 -7.51
N VAL A 4 -15.36 -21.52 -8.25
CA VAL A 4 -14.67 -20.47 -9.05
C VAL A 4 -14.29 -19.24 -8.22
N LYS A 5 -15.13 -18.85 -7.24
CA LYS A 5 -14.86 -17.69 -6.36
C LYS A 5 -13.74 -17.94 -5.33
N GLU A 6 -13.46 -19.19 -4.97
CA GLU A 6 -12.41 -19.54 -4.00
C GLU A 6 -11.02 -19.59 -4.62
N LYS A 7 -10.89 -20.05 -5.88
CA LYS A 7 -9.58 -20.19 -6.54
C LYS A 7 -8.95 -18.87 -7.01
N MET A 8 -9.72 -17.77 -7.07
CA MET A 8 -9.18 -16.44 -7.35
C MET A 8 -8.55 -15.76 -6.13
N ASN A 9 -8.79 -16.26 -4.91
CA ASN A 9 -8.44 -15.52 -3.68
C ASN A 9 -7.05 -15.87 -3.10
N THR A 10 -6.38 -16.90 -3.60
CA THR A 10 -5.05 -17.33 -3.08
C THR A 10 -3.89 -17.05 -4.02
N GLY A 11 -4.14 -16.79 -5.31
CA GLY A 11 -3.09 -16.48 -6.29
C GLY A 11 -2.57 -15.03 -6.25
N ILE A 12 -3.41 -14.08 -5.79
CA ILE A 12 -3.11 -12.64 -5.80
C ILE A 12 -2.23 -12.24 -4.60
N PHE A 13 -2.44 -12.85 -3.44
CA PHE A 13 -1.66 -12.64 -2.21
C PHE A 13 -0.45 -13.57 -2.10
N ASN A 14 0.29 -13.74 -3.19
CA ASN A 14 1.53 -14.51 -3.13
C ASN A 14 2.70 -13.63 -2.65
N ARG A 15 3.74 -14.25 -2.08
CA ARG A 15 4.94 -13.54 -1.59
C ARG A 15 5.67 -12.75 -2.68
N ALA A 16 5.54 -13.16 -3.95
CA ALA A 16 6.16 -12.46 -5.08
C ALA A 16 5.48 -11.12 -5.36
N SER A 17 4.14 -11.05 -5.28
CA SER A 17 3.38 -9.80 -5.43
C SER A 17 3.73 -8.79 -4.34
N LEU A 18 3.82 -9.23 -3.09
CA LEU A 18 4.26 -8.38 -1.97
C LEU A 18 5.69 -7.89 -2.16
N ARG A 19 6.58 -8.76 -2.65
CA ARG A 19 7.97 -8.40 -2.96
C ARG A 19 8.05 -7.36 -4.07
N TYR A 20 7.28 -7.53 -5.14
CA TYR A 20 7.23 -6.57 -6.25
C TYR A 20 6.80 -5.17 -5.77
N ILE A 21 5.73 -5.09 -4.97
CA ILE A 21 5.27 -3.81 -4.39
C ILE A 21 6.36 -3.20 -3.49
N ARG A 22 6.93 -3.99 -2.58
CA ARG A 22 8.01 -3.56 -1.70
C ARG A 22 9.17 -2.97 -2.47
N ASP A 23 9.58 -3.63 -3.55
CA ASP A 23 10.75 -3.23 -4.34
C ASP A 23 10.49 -1.95 -5.15
N GLY A 24 9.22 -1.57 -5.34
CA GLY A 24 8.79 -0.28 -5.89
C GLY A 24 8.99 0.92 -4.94
N PHE A 25 9.32 0.69 -3.67
CA PHE A 25 9.59 1.75 -2.68
C PHE A 25 11.05 1.79 -2.25
N ARG A 26 11.58 2.99 -2.13
CA ARG A 26 12.92 3.29 -1.59
C ARG A 26 12.84 4.24 -0.40
N ILE A 27 13.70 4.06 0.59
CA ILE A 27 13.86 5.04 1.68
C ILE A 27 14.34 6.36 1.07
N GLY A 28 13.75 7.48 1.49
CA GLY A 28 13.99 8.80 0.94
C GLY A 28 13.12 9.17 -0.27
N GLN A 29 12.36 8.23 -0.83
CA GLN A 29 11.46 8.49 -1.94
C GLN A 29 10.26 9.33 -1.48
N GLY A 30 9.98 10.42 -2.20
CA GLY A 30 8.74 11.17 -2.07
C GLY A 30 7.58 10.39 -2.67
N VAL A 31 6.48 10.26 -1.92
CA VAL A 31 5.28 9.54 -2.34
C VAL A 31 4.03 10.35 -1.99
N ARG A 32 3.00 10.24 -2.82
CA ARG A 32 1.65 10.66 -2.50
C ARG A 32 0.76 9.42 -2.54
N ILE A 33 0.13 9.17 -1.42
CA ILE A 33 -0.67 7.98 -1.19
C ILE A 33 -2.13 8.38 -1.17
N LYS A 34 -2.94 7.77 -2.02
CA LYS A 34 -4.40 7.87 -2.02
C LYS A 34 -4.96 6.71 -1.21
N ARG A 35 -5.87 6.96 -0.27
CA ARG A 35 -6.62 5.93 0.48
C ARG A 35 -8.10 6.20 0.40
N ARG A 36 -8.93 5.17 0.30
CA ARG A 36 -10.38 5.30 0.40
C ARG A 36 -10.82 5.19 1.86
N ASP A 37 -11.65 6.09 2.34
CA ASP A 37 -12.26 5.99 3.67
C ASP A 37 -13.50 5.08 3.64
N GLY A 38 -13.97 4.63 4.81
CA GLY A 38 -15.15 3.75 4.91
C GLY A 38 -16.47 4.38 4.45
N ARG A 39 -16.45 5.67 4.07
CA ARG A 39 -17.59 6.39 3.47
C ARG A 39 -17.38 6.62 1.96
N GLY A 40 -16.39 5.95 1.35
CA GLY A 40 -16.09 6.02 -0.07
C GLY A 40 -15.35 7.29 -0.51
N ARG A 41 -14.89 8.13 0.43
CA ARG A 41 -14.17 9.36 0.09
C ARG A 41 -12.68 9.10 -0.02
N ASP A 42 -12.05 9.75 -1.00
CA ASP A 42 -10.61 9.67 -1.19
C ASP A 42 -9.88 10.63 -0.25
N ARG A 43 -8.87 10.14 0.48
CA ARG A 43 -7.93 10.93 1.26
C ARG A 43 -6.53 10.78 0.70
N TYR A 44 -5.71 11.82 0.87
CA TYR A 44 -4.33 11.83 0.37
C TYR A 44 -3.35 12.05 1.51
N PHE A 45 -2.27 11.27 1.50
CA PHE A 45 -1.13 11.41 2.40
C PHE A 45 0.13 11.63 1.56
N LYS A 46 0.71 12.84 1.62
CA LYS A 46 1.95 13.18 0.90
C LYS A 46 3.12 13.24 1.87
N GLY A 47 4.20 12.53 1.56
CA GLY A 47 5.39 12.51 2.41
C GLY A 47 6.56 11.80 1.78
N VAL A 48 7.51 11.40 2.62
CA VAL A 48 8.73 10.69 2.24
C VAL A 48 8.78 9.35 2.95
N VAL A 49 9.15 8.29 2.25
CA VAL A 49 9.36 6.96 2.85
C VAL A 49 10.56 7.04 3.81
N ILE A 50 10.33 6.74 5.08
CA ILE A 50 11.38 6.75 6.12
C ILE A 50 11.74 5.35 6.60
N ALA A 51 10.88 4.36 6.37
CA ALA A 51 11.15 2.96 6.67
C ALA A 51 10.49 2.05 5.63
N ARG A 52 11.15 0.94 5.34
CA ARG A 52 10.68 -0.12 4.44
C ARG A 52 10.93 -1.46 5.10
N THR A 53 9.86 -2.19 5.40
CA THR A 53 9.94 -3.56 5.93
C THR A 53 9.51 -4.57 4.87
N ASN A 54 9.41 -5.84 5.26
CA ASN A 54 8.85 -6.88 4.41
C ASN A 54 7.31 -6.81 4.27
N TYR A 55 6.63 -6.00 5.09
CA TYR A 55 5.16 -5.97 5.15
C TYR A 55 4.55 -4.60 4.90
N PHE A 56 5.29 -3.53 5.17
CA PHE A 56 4.78 -2.17 5.05
C PHE A 56 5.91 -1.16 4.78
N ILE A 57 5.50 0.03 4.33
CA ILE A 57 6.32 1.24 4.37
C ILE A 57 5.81 2.18 5.44
N THR A 58 6.70 3.00 6.00
CA THR A 58 6.32 4.15 6.82
C THR A 58 6.68 5.42 6.08
N VAL A 59 5.71 6.31 5.95
CA VAL A 59 5.84 7.60 5.27
C VAL A 59 5.72 8.71 6.30
N ARG A 60 6.64 9.68 6.23
CA ARG A 60 6.61 10.90 7.06
C ARG A 60 6.19 12.10 6.24
N ASN A 61 5.16 12.81 6.66
CA ASN A 61 4.72 14.04 6.00
C ASN A 61 5.52 15.27 6.48
N LYS A 62 5.24 16.44 5.89
CA LYS A 62 5.89 17.72 6.28
C LYS A 62 5.59 18.14 7.72
N ALA A 63 4.43 17.78 8.25
CA ALA A 63 4.03 18.01 9.64
C ALA A 63 4.70 17.03 10.63
N LYS A 64 5.68 16.22 10.16
CA LYS A 64 6.38 15.19 10.93
C LYS A 64 5.48 14.04 11.43
N CYS A 65 4.22 13.98 11.02
CA CYS A 65 3.36 12.82 11.25
C CYS A 65 3.91 11.63 10.48
N ARG A 66 3.81 10.44 11.07
CA ARG A 66 4.23 9.18 10.48
C ARG A 66 3.01 8.29 10.31
N GLU A 67 2.85 7.71 9.13
CA GLU A 67 1.80 6.75 8.84
C GLU A 67 2.40 5.56 8.11
N SER A 68 1.94 4.36 8.47
CA SER A 68 2.40 3.11 7.86
C SER A 68 1.33 2.56 6.94
N PHE A 69 1.75 2.06 5.78
CA PHE A 69 0.87 1.53 4.74
C PHE A 69 1.33 0.11 4.39
N SER A 70 0.44 -0.87 4.55
CA SER A 70 0.79 -2.26 4.32
C SER A 70 0.79 -2.59 2.83
N TYR A 71 1.66 -3.50 2.40
CA TYR A 71 1.68 -3.99 1.02
C TYR A 71 0.39 -4.72 0.63
N VAL A 72 -0.34 -5.24 1.63
CA VAL A 72 -1.66 -5.85 1.42
C VAL A 72 -2.66 -4.79 1.00
N ASP A 73 -2.66 -3.61 1.64
CA ASP A 73 -3.57 -2.51 1.28
C ASP A 73 -3.34 -2.00 -0.15
N PHE A 74 -2.09 -2.08 -0.62
CA PHE A 74 -1.76 -1.79 -2.02
C PHE A 74 -2.26 -2.88 -2.98
N LEU A 75 -2.22 -4.16 -2.58
CA LEU A 75 -2.76 -5.27 -3.39
C LEU A 75 -4.29 -5.21 -3.51
N THR A 76 -4.98 -4.87 -2.42
CA THR A 76 -6.44 -4.73 -2.38
C THR A 76 -6.95 -3.45 -3.05
N ARG A 77 -6.03 -2.54 -3.45
CA ARG A 77 -6.32 -1.20 -3.96
C ARG A 77 -7.09 -0.31 -2.97
N ASP A 78 -6.99 -0.62 -1.68
CA ASP A 78 -7.42 0.30 -0.63
C ASP A 78 -6.51 1.53 -0.57
N VAL A 79 -5.25 1.34 -1.00
CA VAL A 79 -4.20 2.34 -1.04
C VAL A 79 -3.51 2.34 -2.41
N GLU A 80 -3.29 3.53 -2.98
CA GLU A 80 -2.64 3.71 -4.29
C GLU A 80 -1.54 4.77 -4.21
N VAL A 81 -0.43 4.56 -4.94
CA VAL A 81 0.58 5.60 -5.16
C VAL A 81 0.14 6.45 -6.35
N VAL A 82 0.02 7.76 -6.14
CA VAL A 82 -0.30 8.72 -7.19
C VAL A 82 0.90 9.64 -7.41
N SER A 83 1.27 9.89 -8.68
CA SER A 83 2.37 10.79 -9.08
C SER A 83 2.10 12.24 -8.69
#